data_AF-A0A506UAS0-F1
#
_entry.id   AF-A0A506UAS0-F1
#
_cell.length_a   1.000
_cell.length_b   1.000
_cell.length_c   1.000
_cell.angle_alpha   90.00
_cell.angle_beta   90.00
_cell.angle_gamma   90.00
#
_symmetry.space_group_name_H-M   'P 1'
#
loop_
_entity.id
_entity.type
_entity.pdbx_description
1 polymer ?
#
loop_
_entity_poly.entity_id
_entity_poly.type
_entity_poly.pdbx_seq_one_letter_code
_entity_poly.pdbx_strand_id
1 'polypeptide(L)' 'MALKIDLRIGETLQVGEARLKLVRKAGRVATLVIDAPREVIITSNDQNGAATEKL' A
#
# COMPACT_ATOMS: atom_id res chain seq x y z
N MET A 1 -8.95 14.03 10.88
CA MET A 1 -7.73 14.64 10.31
C MET A 1 -6.87 13.51 9.75
N ALA A 2 -6.61 13.48 8.45
CA ALA A 2 -5.90 12.36 7.82
C ALA A 2 -4.41 12.71 7.65
N LEU A 3 -3.53 11.75 7.97
CA LEU A 3 -2.09 11.87 7.74
C LEU A 3 -1.82 11.82 6.23
N LYS A 4 -1.13 12.83 5.69
CA LYS A 4 -0.67 12.88 4.30
C LYS A 4 0.85 12.83 4.27
N ILE A 5 1.40 11.91 3.47
CA ILE A 5 2.84 11.70 3.32
C ILE A 5 3.11 11.54 1.83
N ASP A 6 4.14 12.23 1.34
CA ASP A 6 4.66 12.02 -0.01
C ASP A 6 5.74 10.93 0.01
N LEU A 7 5.65 9.98 -0.91
CA LEU A 7 6.62 8.89 -1.06
C LEU A 7 7.18 8.86 -2.47
N ARG A 8 8.50 8.76 -2.61
CA ARG A 8 9.20 8.50 -3.87
C ARG A 8 9.43 7.01 -4.09
N ILE A 9 9.67 6.62 -5.34
CA ILE A 9 10.00 5.23 -5.67
C ILE A 9 11.31 4.86 -4.94
N GLY A 10 11.29 3.72 -4.24
CA GLY A 10 12.39 3.23 -3.42
C GLY A 10 12.30 3.63 -1.95
N GLU A 11 11.53 4.66 -1.61
CA GLU A 11 11.34 5.10 -0.23
C GLU A 11 10.40 4.16 0.53
N THR A 12 10.59 4.17 1.85
CA THR A 12 9.86 3.34 2.79
C THR A 12 9.15 4.17 3.84
N LEU A 13 7.93 3.78 4.19
CA LEU A 13 7.16 4.30 5.32
C LEU A 13 7.00 3.21 6.36
N GLN A 14 7.24 3.52 7.63
CA GLN A 14 6.97 2.62 8.74
C GLN A 14 5.69 3.02 9.47
N VAL A 15 4.81 2.04 9.70
CA VAL A 15 3.56 2.20 10.45
C VAL A 15 3.51 1.10 11.51
N GLY A 16 3.86 1.45 12.75
CA GLY A 16 4.08 0.46 13.80
C GLY A 16 5.17 -0.54 13.39
N GLU A 17 4.80 -1.81 13.32
CA GLU A 17 5.70 -2.92 12.91
C GLU A 17 5.63 -3.22 11.40
N ALA A 18 4.72 -2.59 10.66
CA ALA A 18 4.61 -2.76 9.22
C ALA A 18 5.52 -1.77 8.47
N ARG A 19 6.18 -2.26 7.42
CA ARG A 19 6.98 -1.45 6.50
C ARG A 19 6.32 -1.46 5.12
N LEU A 20 6.06 -0.27 4.59
CA LEU A 20 5.54 -0.06 3.25
C LEU A 20 6.66 0.48 2.37
N LYS A 21 6.83 -0.07 1.16
CA LYS A 21 7.80 0.41 0.17
C LYS A 21 7.10 0.69 -1.15
N LEU A 22 7.30 1.89 -1.70
CA LEU A 22 6.86 2.19 -3.06
C LEU A 22 7.87 1.62 -4.05
N VAL A 23 7.51 0.54 -4.74
CA VAL A 23 8.41 -0.14 -5.68
C VAL A 23 8.19 0.26 -7.13
N ARG A 24 6.98 0.75 -7.46
CA ARG A 24 6.65 1.19 -8.82
C ARG A 24 5.56 2.26 -8.81
N LYS A 25 5.65 3.20 -9.75
CA LYS A 25 4.58 4.13 -10.10
C LYS A 25 4.49 4.23 -11.63
N ALA A 26 3.30 4.06 -12.17
CA ALA A 26 2.99 4.23 -13.59
C ALA A 26 1.73 5.10 -13.72
N GLY A 27 1.92 6.39 -14.01
CA GLY A 27 0.82 7.36 -14.02
C GLY A 27 0.10 7.42 -12.67
N ARG A 28 -1.18 7.00 -12.65
CA ARG A 28 -2.06 6.98 -11.47
C ARG A 28 -2.04 5.65 -10.71
N VAL A 29 -1.35 4.63 -11.21
CA VAL A 29 -1.24 3.32 -10.55
C VAL A 29 0.10 3.23 -9.83
N ALA A 30 0.08 2.77 -8.59
CA ALA A 30 1.26 2.53 -7.77
C ALA A 30 1.27 1.08 -7.27
N THR A 31 2.47 0.52 -7.12
CA THR A 31 2.68 -0.78 -6.50
C THR A 31 3.43 -0.58 -5.20
N LEU A 32 2.83 -1.03 -4.11
CA LEU A 32 3.41 -1.03 -2.78
C LEU A 32 3.76 -2.47 -2.39
N VAL A 33 4.93 -2.66 -1.78
CA VAL A 33 5.24 -3.87 -1.03
C VAL A 33 5.00 -3.56 0.44
N ILE A 34 4.26 -4.43 1.12
CA ILE A 34 3.92 -4.28 2.53
C ILE A 34 4.49 -5.48 3.26
N ASP A 35 5.55 -5.26 4.03
CA ASP A 35 6.12 -6.24 4.93
C ASP A 35 5.48 -6.04 6.31
N ALA A 36 4.76 -7.04 6.80
CA ALA A 36 4.09 -6.96 8.09
C ALA A 36 4.08 -8.33 8.80
N PRO A 37 4.02 -8.33 10.15
CA PRO A 37 3.75 -9.54 10.94
C PRO A 37 2.43 -10.22 10.57
N ARG A 38 2.28 -11.51 10.90
CA ARG A 38 1.12 -12.33 10.50
C ARG A 38 -0.20 -11.88 11.12
N GLU A 39 -0.13 -11.24 12.27
CA GLU A 39 -1.23 -10.65 13.02
C GLU A 39 -1.79 -9.38 12.35
N VAL A 40 -1.05 -8.75 11.44
CA VAL A 40 -1.49 -7.54 10.75
C VAL A 40 -2.40 -7.91 9.59
N ILE A 41 -3.64 -7.40 9.65
CA ILE A 41 -4.63 -7.59 8.59
C ILE A 41 -4.48 -6.46 7.57
N ILE A 42 -4.18 -6.81 6.32
CA ILE A 42 -4.09 -5.87 5.21
C ILE A 42 -5.38 -5.97 4.39
N THR A 43 -6.10 -4.86 4.28
CA THR A 43 -7.29 -4.75 3.43
C THR A 43 -7.12 -3.62 2.42
N SER A 44 -7.50 -3.87 1.18
CA SER A 44 -7.69 -2.82 0.19
C SER A 44 -9.14 -2.34 0.29
N ASN A 45 -9.34 -1.11 0.76
CA ASN A 45 -10.67 -0.53 0.72
C ASN A 45 -10.91 -0.05 -0.71
N ASP A 46 -11.59 -0.89 -1.49
CA ASP A 46 -11.87 -0.62 -2.90
C ASP A 46 -12.96 0.44 -2.99
N GLN A 47 -12.59 1.70 -2.79
CA GLN A 47 -13.51 2.84 -2.98
C GLN A 47 -13.78 3.13 -4.46
N ASN A 48 -13.28 2.28 -5.36
CA ASN A 48 -13.49 2.36 -6.79
C ASN A 48 -13.71 0.95 -7.35
N GLY A 49 -14.92 0.42 -7.19
CA GLY A 49 -15.30 -0.95 -7.51
C GLY A 49 -14.72 -1.47 -8.82
N ALA A 50 -13.69 -2.30 -8.71
CA ALA A 50 -13.16 -3.08 -9.81
C ALA A 50 -13.01 -4.52 -9.32
N ALA A 51 -14.02 -5.32 -9.68
CA ALA A 51 -14.18 -6.75 -9.43
C ALA A 51 -12.87 -7.51 -9.21
N THR A 52 -12.70 -8.03 -8.00
CA THR A 52 -11.79 -9.14 -7.72
C THR A 52 -12.29 -10.38 -8.45
N GLU A 53 -11.79 -10.63 -9.65
CA GLU A 53 -11.92 -11.93 -10.30
C GLU A 53 -10.94 -12.90 -9.62
N LYS A 54 -11.51 -13.85 -8.88
CA LYS A 54 -10.78 -14.98 -8.31
C LYS A 54 -10.30 -15.87 -9.46
N LEU A 55 -9.00 -16.15 -9.49
CA LEU A 55 -8.43 -17.32 -10.15
C LEU A 55 -8.22 -18.42 -9.11
#